data_AF-A0A953M458-F1
#
_entry.id   AF-A0A953M458-F1
#
_cell.length_a   1.000
_cell.length_b   1.000
_cell.length_c   1.000
_cell.angle_alpha   90.00
_cell.angle_beta   90.00
_cell.angle_gamma   90.00
#
_symmetry.space_group_name_H-M   'P 1'
#
loop_
_entity.id
_entity.type
_entity.pdbx_description
1 polymer ?
#
loop_
_entity_poly.entity_id
_entity_poly.type
_entity_poly.pdbx_seq_one_letter_code
_entity_poly.pdbx_strand_id
1 'polypeptide(L)'
;MSGSTEHIQLFQEQIRCLATALRCEFALIGVLDQPGRRVDPIAVLDQDEPGQFAYDIGGTPCAITLRDGPFVVRSGVSERFPDDQTIVHLQSQAYLSYPFQDPVTGRAGLIAGLRRTPLDEHADVLPILSAFAESVTTARLAQITNEDNAQLGHALDTAGVGFAVVSRDGVFIRGNARARAYFGVRGDGSLVLTEPCGTPRGYRLLCAAVRAHTRWAGRFEAPAFCGLPGLIGTGP
;
A
#
# COMPACT_ATOMS: atom_id res chain seq x y z
N MET A 1 -13.52 4.76 9.82
CA MET A 1 -13.79 5.66 8.67
C MET A 1 -12.60 6.54 8.25
N SER A 2 -11.45 6.50 8.93
CA SER A 2 -10.28 7.36 8.59
C SER A 2 -9.42 6.83 7.42
N GLY A 3 -9.37 5.51 7.21
CA GLY A 3 -8.44 4.89 6.25
C GLY A 3 -8.76 5.16 4.77
N SER A 4 -10.02 5.40 4.39
CA SER A 4 -10.37 5.70 3.00
C SER A 4 -9.93 7.10 2.56
N THR A 5 -9.95 8.08 3.46
CA THR A 5 -9.64 9.48 3.15
C THR A 5 -8.14 9.73 3.07
N GLU A 6 -7.34 9.11 3.95
CA GLU A 6 -5.87 9.18 3.91
C GLU A 6 -5.32 8.57 2.61
N HIS A 7 -5.89 7.45 2.17
CA HIS A 7 -5.49 6.80 0.92
C HIS A 7 -5.76 7.68 -0.30
N ILE A 8 -6.92 8.34 -0.35
CA ILE A 8 -7.25 9.28 -1.44
C ILE A 8 -6.28 10.47 -1.43
N GLN A 9 -5.97 11.03 -0.26
CA GLN A 9 -5.04 12.17 -0.14
C GLN A 9 -3.61 11.81 -0.59
N LEU A 10 -3.12 10.62 -0.25
CA LEU A 10 -1.78 10.18 -0.66
C LEU A 10 -1.62 10.16 -2.19
N PHE A 11 -2.54 9.51 -2.89
CA PHE A 11 -2.47 9.41 -4.36
C PHE A 11 -2.72 10.76 -5.03
N GLN A 12 -3.53 11.63 -4.42
CA GLN A 12 -3.72 13.01 -4.87
C GLN A 12 -2.43 13.85 -4.80
N GLU A 13 -1.65 13.71 -3.72
CA GLU A 13 -0.35 14.38 -3.64
C GLU A 13 0.68 13.76 -4.60
N GLN A 14 0.69 12.43 -4.77
CA GLN A 14 1.55 11.77 -5.76
C GLN A 14 1.28 12.28 -7.18
N ILE A 15 0.01 12.38 -7.58
CA ILE A 15 -0.33 12.84 -8.93
C ILE A 15 -0.03 14.32 -9.13
N ARG A 16 -0.17 15.15 -8.08
CA ARG A 16 0.25 16.57 -8.10
C ARG A 16 1.76 16.72 -8.26
N CYS A 17 2.54 15.92 -7.55
CA CYS A 17 4.00 15.88 -7.69
C CYS A 17 4.42 15.46 -9.10
N LEU A 18 3.79 14.42 -9.67
CA LEU A 18 4.04 13.98 -11.04
C LEU A 18 3.73 15.09 -12.05
N ALA A 19 2.54 15.69 -11.96
CA ALA A 19 2.12 16.75 -12.85
C ALA A 19 3.04 17.98 -12.78
N THR A 20 3.54 18.30 -11.59
CA THR A 20 4.53 19.37 -11.40
C THR A 20 5.87 19.03 -12.06
N ALA A 21 6.39 17.82 -11.82
CA ALA A 21 7.67 17.37 -12.37
C ALA A 21 7.67 17.33 -13.90
N LEU A 22 6.56 16.90 -14.50
CA LEU A 22 6.41 16.73 -15.94
C LEU A 22 5.66 17.87 -16.63
N ARG A 23 5.27 18.91 -15.88
CA ARG A 23 4.49 20.07 -16.36
C ARG A 23 3.26 19.63 -17.17
N CYS A 24 2.42 18.82 -16.54
CA CYS A 24 1.16 18.34 -17.11
C CYS A 24 -0.02 19.16 -16.57
N GLU A 25 -0.94 19.56 -17.45
CA GLU A 25 -2.20 20.21 -17.07
C GLU A 25 -3.24 19.19 -16.60
N PHE A 26 -3.11 17.93 -17.03
CA PHE A 26 -3.93 16.82 -16.57
C PHE A 26 -3.06 15.61 -16.28
N ALA A 27 -3.35 14.89 -15.20
CA ALA A 27 -2.67 13.65 -14.86
C ALA A 27 -3.60 12.69 -14.10
N LEU A 28 -3.44 11.39 -14.34
CA LEU A 28 -4.27 10.36 -13.74
C LEU A 28 -3.46 9.17 -13.24
N ILE A 29 -3.96 8.53 -12.19
CA ILE A 29 -3.60 7.19 -11.73
C ILE A 29 -4.87 6.37 -11.82
N GLY A 30 -4.85 5.26 -12.55
CA GLY A 30 -6.05 4.44 -12.73
C GLY A 30 -5.73 2.96 -12.89
N VAL A 31 -6.73 2.14 -12.60
CA VAL A 31 -6.65 0.68 -12.68
C VAL A 31 -7.75 0.19 -13.62
N LEU A 32 -7.43 -0.79 -14.44
CA LEU A 32 -8.36 -1.36 -15.39
C LEU A 32 -9.54 -2.03 -14.66
N ASP A 33 -10.76 -1.83 -15.13
CA ASP A 33 -11.97 -2.48 -14.63
C ASP A 33 -12.00 -3.99 -14.97
N GLN A 34 -12.97 -4.72 -14.42
CA GLN A 34 -13.43 -5.98 -15.05
C GLN A 34 -14.65 -5.60 -15.89
N PRO A 35 -14.66 -5.74 -17.23
CA PRO A 35 -13.98 -6.72 -18.09
C PRO A 35 -12.72 -6.24 -18.84
N GLY A 36 -12.11 -5.14 -18.41
CA GLY A 36 -10.88 -4.63 -19.01
C GLY A 36 -11.10 -3.55 -20.08
N ARG A 37 -12.22 -2.85 -19.99
CA ARG A 37 -12.66 -1.84 -20.99
C ARG A 37 -12.59 -0.42 -20.45
N ARG A 38 -12.56 -0.25 -19.13
CA ARG A 38 -12.53 1.06 -18.51
C ARG A 38 -11.36 1.20 -17.57
N VAL A 39 -10.93 2.42 -17.34
CA VAL A 39 -9.98 2.75 -16.28
C VAL A 39 -10.76 3.37 -15.14
N ASP A 40 -10.72 2.73 -13.97
CA ASP A 40 -11.22 3.24 -12.71
C ASP A 40 -10.15 4.16 -12.10
N PRO A 41 -10.39 5.48 -12.00
CA PRO A 41 -9.41 6.41 -11.45
C PRO A 41 -9.23 6.22 -9.93
N ILE A 42 -7.97 6.10 -9.50
CA ILE A 42 -7.56 6.19 -8.10
C ILE A 42 -7.34 7.66 -7.72
N ALA A 43 -6.68 8.42 -8.59
CA ALA A 43 -6.42 9.85 -8.43
C ALA A 43 -6.43 10.53 -9.80
N VAL A 44 -6.97 11.74 -9.85
CA VAL A 44 -7.02 12.58 -11.05
C VAL A 44 -6.67 13.99 -10.61
N LEU A 45 -5.75 14.60 -11.34
CA LEU A 45 -5.51 16.02 -11.34
C LEU A 45 -6.00 16.56 -12.67
N ASP A 46 -6.96 17.47 -12.60
CA ASP A 46 -7.47 18.22 -13.74
C ASP A 46 -7.59 19.68 -13.29
N GLN A 47 -6.99 20.59 -14.07
CA GLN A 47 -7.04 22.03 -13.77
C GLN A 47 -8.39 22.66 -14.13
N ASP A 48 -9.14 22.06 -15.06
CA ASP A 48 -10.36 22.65 -15.63
C ASP A 48 -11.63 21.99 -15.07
N GLU A 49 -11.62 20.69 -14.75
CA GLU A 49 -12.78 20.00 -14.15
C GLU A 49 -12.42 18.95 -13.08
N PRO A 50 -12.76 19.16 -11.78
CA PRO A 50 -12.54 18.15 -10.76
C PRO A 50 -13.57 17.00 -10.89
N GLY A 51 -13.19 15.90 -11.54
CA GLY A 51 -14.01 14.70 -11.65
C GLY A 51 -13.21 13.40 -11.69
N GLN A 52 -13.47 12.49 -10.75
CA GLN A 52 -13.02 11.09 -10.82
C GLN A 52 -14.13 10.26 -11.47
N PHE A 53 -14.09 10.12 -12.79
CA PHE A 53 -15.01 9.24 -13.50
C PHE A 53 -14.25 8.16 -14.26
N ALA A 54 -14.74 6.93 -14.15
CA ALA A 54 -14.21 5.83 -14.94
C ALA A 54 -14.57 6.01 -16.41
N TYR A 55 -13.60 5.88 -17.31
CA TYR A 55 -13.74 6.14 -18.74
C TYR A 55 -13.34 4.93 -19.58
N ASP A 56 -13.91 4.80 -20.78
CA ASP A 56 -13.59 3.72 -21.72
C ASP A 56 -12.22 3.97 -22.35
N ILE A 57 -11.39 2.93 -22.46
CA ILE A 57 -10.05 3.03 -23.04
C ILE A 57 -10.04 2.89 -24.57
N GLY A 58 -11.13 2.44 -25.17
CA GLY A 58 -11.23 2.21 -26.61
C GLY A 58 -10.90 3.48 -27.40
N GLY A 59 -9.92 3.40 -28.29
CA GLY A 59 -9.49 4.55 -29.09
C GLY A 59 -8.63 5.58 -28.34
N THR A 60 -8.33 5.36 -27.06
CA THR A 60 -7.46 6.25 -26.26
C THR A 60 -6.00 5.77 -26.29
N PRO A 61 -5.02 6.65 -26.05
CA PRO A 61 -3.63 6.22 -25.88
C PRO A 61 -3.42 5.35 -24.63
N CYS A 62 -4.31 5.40 -23.64
CA CYS A 62 -4.26 4.53 -22.45
C CYS A 62 -4.36 3.04 -22.83
N ALA A 63 -5.15 2.69 -23.84
CA ALA A 63 -5.24 1.32 -24.32
C ALA A 63 -3.91 0.80 -24.89
N ILE A 64 -3.12 1.69 -25.51
CA ILE A 64 -1.78 1.35 -26.00
C ILE A 64 -0.85 1.12 -24.80
N THR A 65 -0.90 2.00 -23.79
CA THR A 65 -0.07 1.87 -22.59
C THR A 65 -0.27 0.52 -21.89
N LEU A 66 -1.53 0.14 -21.72
CA LEU A 66 -1.92 -1.08 -21.02
C LEU A 66 -1.62 -2.36 -21.82
N ARG A 67 -1.55 -2.27 -23.15
CA ARG A 67 -1.27 -3.41 -24.04
C ARG A 67 0.22 -3.58 -24.33
N ASP A 68 0.91 -2.49 -24.66
CA ASP A 68 2.22 -2.51 -25.29
C ASP A 68 3.36 -2.01 -24.37
N GLY A 69 3.04 -1.42 -23.21
CA GLY A 69 4.02 -0.89 -22.27
C GLY A 69 4.03 0.64 -22.21
N PRO A 70 5.12 1.27 -21.72
CA PRO A 70 5.22 2.73 -21.65
C PRO A 70 4.98 3.38 -23.02
N PHE A 71 4.17 4.45 -23.05
CA PHE A 71 3.78 5.10 -24.30
C PHE A 71 3.86 6.62 -24.18
N VAL A 72 4.56 7.24 -25.14
CA VAL A 72 4.81 8.69 -25.19
C VAL A 72 4.50 9.22 -26.58
N VAL A 73 3.71 10.29 -26.62
CA VAL A 73 3.50 11.14 -27.81
C VAL A 73 4.09 12.50 -27.48
N ARG A 74 5.14 12.89 -28.21
CA ARG A 74 5.89 14.13 -27.90
C ARG A 74 5.16 15.39 -28.36
N SER A 75 4.42 15.31 -29.46
CA SER A 75 3.65 16.41 -30.05
C SER A 75 2.48 15.84 -30.86
N GLY A 76 1.45 16.64 -31.08
CA GLY A 76 0.31 16.31 -31.91
C GLY A 76 -0.56 15.15 -31.41
N VAL A 77 -0.73 15.00 -30.09
CA VAL A 77 -1.56 13.90 -29.54
C VAL A 77 -3.05 14.07 -29.90
N SER A 78 -3.58 15.30 -29.94
CA SER A 78 -4.97 15.56 -30.31
C SER A 78 -5.29 15.14 -31.75
N GLU A 79 -4.36 15.35 -32.67
CA GLU A 79 -4.50 14.93 -34.07
C GLU A 79 -4.41 13.41 -34.22
N ARG A 80 -3.64 12.76 -33.35
CA ARG A 80 -3.46 11.31 -33.37
C ARG A 80 -4.62 10.56 -32.72
N PHE A 81 -5.28 11.17 -31.73
CA PHE A 81 -6.40 10.58 -30.97
C PHE A 81 -7.61 11.54 -30.98
N PRO A 82 -8.23 11.78 -32.14
CA PRO A 82 -9.32 12.75 -32.28
C PRO A 82 -10.62 12.30 -31.59
N ASP A 83 -10.76 11.01 -31.29
CA ASP A 83 -11.94 10.45 -30.62
C ASP A 83 -11.84 10.52 -29.08
N ASP A 84 -10.67 10.87 -28.55
CA ASP A 84 -10.45 11.04 -27.11
C ASP A 84 -10.86 12.45 -26.66
N GLN A 85 -12.05 12.54 -26.08
CA GLN A 85 -12.65 13.82 -25.70
C GLN A 85 -11.81 14.59 -24.68
N THR A 86 -11.13 13.92 -23.76
CA THR A 86 -10.28 14.57 -22.75
C THR A 86 -9.08 15.23 -23.44
N ILE A 87 -8.46 14.52 -24.37
CA ILE A 87 -7.32 15.03 -25.15
C ILE A 87 -7.74 16.25 -25.98
N VAL A 88 -8.87 16.14 -26.69
CA VAL A 88 -9.41 17.20 -27.55
C VAL A 88 -9.84 18.42 -26.73
N HIS A 89 -10.56 18.21 -25.63
CA HIS A 89 -11.03 19.28 -24.75
C HIS A 89 -9.87 20.07 -24.16
N LEU A 90 -8.83 19.38 -23.68
CA LEU A 90 -7.63 20.01 -23.13
C LEU A 90 -6.74 20.64 -24.20
N GLN A 91 -7.01 20.39 -25.49
CA GLN A 91 -6.17 20.78 -26.63
C GLN A 91 -4.72 20.30 -26.47
N SER A 92 -4.57 19.05 -26.05
CA SER A 92 -3.26 18.51 -25.66
C SER A 92 -2.33 18.32 -26.85
N GLN A 93 -1.06 18.61 -26.64
CA GLN A 93 0.02 18.42 -27.61
C GLN A 93 0.85 17.17 -27.28
N ALA A 94 1.08 16.85 -26.01
CA ALA A 94 1.84 15.67 -25.61
C ALA A 94 1.06 14.76 -24.66
N TYR A 95 1.38 13.46 -24.71
CA TYR A 95 0.87 12.44 -23.81
C TYR A 95 2.03 11.56 -23.32
N LEU A 96 2.03 11.25 -22.04
CA LEU A 96 3.07 10.48 -21.36
C LEU A 96 2.39 9.45 -20.48
N SER A 97 2.85 8.21 -20.49
CA SER A 97 2.22 7.17 -19.68
C SER A 97 3.14 6.00 -19.38
N TYR A 98 2.84 5.32 -18.28
CA TYR A 98 3.58 4.14 -17.84
C TYR A 98 2.65 3.17 -17.11
N PRO A 99 2.69 1.87 -17.46
CA PRO A 99 1.84 0.87 -16.81
C PRO A 99 2.43 0.42 -15.47
N PHE A 100 1.57 0.00 -14.56
CA PHE A 100 1.96 -0.68 -13.33
C PHE A 100 1.03 -1.86 -13.04
N GLN A 101 1.46 -2.77 -12.18
CA GLN A 101 0.64 -3.88 -11.73
C GLN A 101 0.01 -3.52 -10.38
N ASP A 102 -1.31 -3.47 -10.29
CA ASP A 102 -1.99 -3.16 -9.04
C ASP A 102 -1.99 -4.40 -8.12
N PRO A 103 -1.29 -4.36 -6.98
CA PRO A 103 -1.19 -5.50 -6.07
C PRO A 103 -2.51 -5.78 -5.35
N VAL A 104 -3.40 -4.78 -5.20
CA VAL A 104 -4.66 -4.92 -4.46
C VAL A 104 -5.68 -5.69 -5.28
N THR A 105 -5.77 -5.39 -6.58
CA THR A 105 -6.78 -5.99 -7.45
C THR A 105 -6.23 -7.04 -8.41
N GLY A 106 -4.90 -7.16 -8.52
CA GLY A 106 -4.23 -8.04 -9.48
C GLY A 106 -4.39 -7.60 -10.93
N ARG A 107 -4.85 -6.37 -11.19
CA ARG A 107 -5.13 -5.85 -12.53
C ARG A 107 -4.04 -4.89 -13.00
N ALA A 108 -3.94 -4.70 -14.32
CA ALA A 108 -3.09 -3.67 -14.88
C ALA A 108 -3.63 -2.28 -14.53
N GLY A 109 -2.72 -1.38 -14.19
CA GLY A 109 -2.99 0.04 -14.02
C GLY A 109 -2.04 0.88 -14.84
N LEU A 110 -2.27 2.18 -14.86
CA LEU A 110 -1.41 3.13 -15.53
C LEU A 110 -1.36 4.45 -14.78
N ILE A 111 -0.24 5.13 -14.93
CA ILE A 111 -0.16 6.58 -14.73
C ILE A 111 -0.09 7.24 -16.10
N ALA A 112 -0.78 8.36 -16.25
CA ALA A 112 -0.74 9.15 -17.48
C ALA A 112 -0.75 10.64 -17.20
N GLY A 113 -0.16 11.41 -18.10
CA GLY A 113 -0.15 12.86 -18.10
C GLY A 113 -0.39 13.41 -19.50
N LEU A 114 -1.10 14.54 -19.57
CA LEU A 114 -1.32 15.32 -20.78
C LEU A 114 -0.69 16.69 -20.63
N ARG A 115 -0.10 17.16 -21.73
CA ARG A 115 0.51 18.50 -21.81
C ARG A 115 -0.11 19.31 -22.94
N ARG A 116 -0.45 20.57 -22.70
CA ARG A 116 -0.85 21.54 -23.74
C ARG A 116 0.31 22.01 -24.61
N THR A 117 1.54 21.73 -24.18
CA THR A 117 2.77 22.05 -24.92
C THR A 117 3.51 20.78 -25.32
N PRO A 118 4.21 20.77 -26.47
CA PRO A 118 5.05 19.66 -26.85
C PRO A 118 6.11 19.33 -25.80
N LEU A 119 6.52 18.06 -25.77
CA LEU A 119 7.76 17.65 -25.10
C LEU A 119 8.96 18.13 -25.90
N ASP A 120 9.98 18.58 -25.18
CA ASP A 120 11.32 18.74 -25.73
C ASP A 120 11.78 17.41 -26.33
N GLU A 121 12.42 17.45 -27.50
CA GLU A 121 12.91 16.27 -28.21
C GLU A 121 13.91 15.46 -27.38
N HIS A 122 14.69 16.14 -26.52
CA HIS A 122 15.72 15.53 -25.69
C HIS A 122 15.24 15.17 -24.27
N ALA A 123 14.01 15.54 -23.90
CA ALA A 123 13.48 15.18 -22.59
C ALA A 123 13.26 13.67 -22.50
N ASP A 124 13.91 13.04 -21.51
CA ASP A 124 13.63 11.66 -21.11
C ASP A 124 12.71 11.65 -19.89
N VAL A 125 11.43 11.30 -20.13
CA VAL A 125 10.37 11.31 -19.13
C VAL A 125 10.10 9.92 -18.54
N LEU A 126 10.61 8.86 -19.17
CA LEU A 126 10.32 7.48 -18.78
C LEU A 126 10.86 7.12 -17.38
N PRO A 127 12.08 7.54 -16.97
CA PRO A 127 12.57 7.26 -15.63
C PRO A 127 11.69 7.89 -14.53
N ILE A 128 11.21 9.11 -14.76
CA ILE A 128 10.31 9.80 -13.83
C ILE A 128 9.00 9.03 -13.72
N LEU A 129 8.36 8.72 -14.86
CA LEU A 129 7.12 7.96 -14.87
C LEU A 129 7.28 6.58 -14.19
N SER A 130 8.35 5.86 -14.48
CA SER A 130 8.64 4.56 -13.87
C SER A 130 8.74 4.66 -12.35
N ALA A 131 9.44 5.66 -11.83
CA ALA A 131 9.58 5.85 -10.38
C ALA A 131 8.23 6.14 -9.70
N PHE A 132 7.36 6.92 -10.35
CA PHE A 132 6.02 7.17 -9.83
C PHE A 132 5.12 5.92 -9.89
N ALA A 133 5.19 5.13 -10.97
CA ALA A 133 4.46 3.86 -11.08
C ALA A 133 4.88 2.86 -9.99
N GLU A 134 6.18 2.78 -9.70
CA GLU A 134 6.71 1.95 -8.60
C GLU A 134 6.27 2.48 -7.22
N SER A 135 6.26 3.80 -7.03
CA SER A 135 5.75 4.43 -5.81
C SER A 135 4.26 4.13 -5.57
N VAL A 136 3.44 4.17 -6.62
CA VAL A 136 2.02 3.80 -6.56
C VAL A 136 1.88 2.32 -6.16
N THR A 137 2.64 1.43 -6.80
CA THR A 137 2.63 0.00 -6.50
C THR A 137 3.00 -0.26 -5.02
N THR A 138 4.04 0.40 -4.53
CA THR A 138 4.50 0.31 -3.14
C THR A 138 3.44 0.80 -2.16
N ALA A 139 2.81 1.94 -2.46
CA ALA A 139 1.73 2.48 -1.65
C ALA A 139 0.54 1.52 -1.60
N ARG A 140 0.14 0.94 -2.73
CA ARG A 140 -0.94 -0.06 -2.82
C ARG A 140 -0.61 -1.34 -2.04
N LEU A 141 0.63 -1.83 -2.07
CA LEU A 141 1.07 -2.97 -1.25
C LEU A 141 0.98 -2.68 0.26
N ALA A 142 1.35 -1.46 0.67
CA ALA A 142 1.25 -1.04 2.07
C ALA A 142 -0.21 -1.02 2.55
N GLN A 143 -1.17 -0.68 1.69
CA GLN A 143 -2.61 -0.75 2.02
C GLN A 143 -3.03 -2.17 2.37
N ILE A 144 -2.70 -3.15 1.53
CA ILE A 144 -3.01 -4.58 1.77
C ILE A 144 -2.39 -5.03 3.09
N THR A 145 -1.09 -4.74 3.28
CA THR A 145 -0.37 -5.16 4.48
C THR A 145 -0.97 -4.56 5.74
N ASN A 146 -1.41 -3.30 5.69
CA ASN A 146 -2.06 -2.65 6.82
C ASN A 146 -3.43 -3.23 7.12
N GLU A 147 -4.22 -3.51 6.08
CA GLU A 147 -5.55 -4.12 6.19
C GLU A 147 -5.46 -5.55 6.74
N ASP A 148 -4.58 -6.38 6.20
CA ASP A 148 -4.34 -7.75 6.67
C ASP A 148 -3.88 -7.76 8.13
N ASN A 149 -2.95 -6.87 8.50
CA ASN A 149 -2.49 -6.74 9.88
C ASN A 149 -3.61 -6.31 10.84
N ALA A 150 -4.52 -5.44 10.40
CA ALA A 150 -5.68 -5.02 11.18
C ALA A 150 -6.68 -6.17 11.35
N GLN A 151 -6.97 -6.92 10.28
CA GLN A 151 -7.85 -8.10 10.33
C GLN A 151 -7.29 -9.18 11.25
N LEU A 152 -5.99 -9.48 11.16
CA LEU A 152 -5.31 -10.41 12.07
C LEU A 152 -5.39 -9.93 13.52
N GLY A 153 -5.19 -8.63 13.77
CA GLY A 153 -5.35 -8.03 15.09
C GLY A 153 -6.75 -8.29 15.67
N HIS A 154 -7.80 -8.02 14.88
CA HIS A 154 -9.19 -8.24 15.27
C HIS A 154 -9.52 -9.72 15.51
N ALA A 155 -9.04 -10.62 14.66
CA ALA A 155 -9.23 -12.06 14.84
C ALA A 155 -8.59 -12.57 16.13
N LEU A 156 -7.36 -12.14 16.42
CA LEU A 156 -6.63 -12.50 17.64
C LEU A 156 -7.32 -11.97 18.91
N ASP A 157 -7.84 -10.73 18.85
CA ASP A 157 -8.60 -10.15 19.96
C ASP A 157 -9.92 -10.92 20.21
N THR A 158 -10.64 -11.30 19.14
CA THR A 158 -11.89 -12.07 19.24
C THR A 158 -11.67 -13.47 19.79
N ALA A 159 -10.55 -14.12 19.42
CA ALA A 159 -10.16 -15.43 19.94
C ALA A 159 -9.76 -15.39 21.43
N GLY A 160 -9.65 -14.21 22.04
CA GLY A 160 -9.22 -14.06 23.43
C GLY A 160 -7.76 -14.43 23.66
N VAL A 161 -6.92 -14.42 22.61
CA VAL A 161 -5.50 -14.76 22.68
C VAL A 161 -4.66 -13.49 22.78
N GLY A 162 -3.68 -13.46 23.68
CA GLY A 162 -2.65 -12.42 23.67
C GLY A 162 -1.55 -12.76 22.66
N PHE A 163 -1.29 -11.85 21.71
CA PHE A 163 -0.23 -12.00 20.72
C PHE A 163 0.76 -10.82 20.81
N ALA A 164 2.05 -11.13 20.86
CA ALA A 164 3.13 -10.17 20.88
C ALA A 164 4.29 -10.63 19.98
N VAL A 165 4.90 -9.67 19.28
CA VAL A 165 6.15 -9.80 18.55
C VAL A 165 7.21 -9.06 19.35
N VAL A 166 8.30 -9.76 19.66
CA VAL A 166 9.46 -9.21 20.36
C VAL A 166 10.70 -9.41 19.48
N SER A 167 11.66 -8.49 19.54
CA SER A 167 12.95 -8.63 18.89
C SER A 167 13.75 -9.75 19.56
N ARG A 168 14.85 -10.18 18.90
CA ARG A 168 15.78 -11.16 19.49
C ARG A 168 16.39 -10.67 20.82
N ASP A 169 16.47 -9.35 21.00
CA ASP A 169 16.97 -8.70 22.21
C ASP A 169 15.88 -8.49 23.27
N GLY A 170 14.68 -9.03 23.05
CA GLY A 170 13.56 -8.94 23.99
C GLY A 170 12.81 -7.60 23.95
N VAL A 171 13.06 -6.75 22.94
CA VAL A 171 12.36 -5.48 22.77
C VAL A 171 10.98 -5.73 22.17
N PHE A 172 9.93 -5.18 22.77
CA PHE A 172 8.60 -5.32 22.22
C PHE A 172 8.43 -4.54 20.91
N ILE A 173 8.05 -5.24 19.84
CA ILE A 173 7.83 -4.67 18.51
C ILE A 173 6.34 -4.38 18.30
N ARG A 174 5.46 -5.33 18.64
CA ARG A 174 4.01 -5.21 18.39
C ARG A 174 3.21 -6.18 19.23
N GLY A 175 1.96 -5.85 19.56
CA GLY A 175 1.01 -6.83 20.07
C GLY A 175 -0.40 -6.26 20.20
N ASN A 176 -1.35 -7.19 20.30
CA ASN A 176 -2.78 -6.90 20.33
C ASN A 176 -3.23 -6.38 21.71
N ALA A 177 -4.50 -5.94 21.82
CA ALA A 177 -5.01 -5.31 23.04
C ALA A 177 -4.85 -6.22 24.27
N ARG A 178 -5.06 -7.52 24.06
CA ARG A 178 -4.93 -8.51 25.13
C ARG A 178 -3.48 -8.74 25.56
N ALA A 179 -2.54 -8.78 24.63
CA ALA A 179 -1.11 -8.78 24.98
C ALA A 179 -0.71 -7.51 25.74
N ARG A 180 -1.26 -6.34 25.39
CA ARG A 180 -0.99 -5.09 26.14
C ARG A 180 -1.47 -5.16 27.58
N ALA A 181 -2.64 -5.76 27.82
CA ALA A 181 -3.14 -6.01 29.17
C ALA A 181 -2.23 -6.95 29.97
N TYR A 182 -1.55 -7.89 29.30
CA TYR A 182 -0.64 -8.84 29.97
C TYR A 182 0.77 -8.29 30.23
N PHE A 183 1.31 -7.47 29.32
CA PHE A 183 2.71 -7.06 29.38
C PHE A 183 2.94 -5.68 30.00
N GLY A 184 1.91 -4.82 30.10
CA GLY A 184 2.04 -3.48 30.71
C GLY A 184 2.77 -2.46 29.83
N VAL A 185 2.23 -1.23 29.75
CA VAL A 185 2.71 -0.15 28.88
C VAL A 185 3.50 0.88 29.70
N ARG A 186 4.68 1.31 29.23
CA ARG A 186 5.42 2.47 29.75
C ARG A 186 4.71 3.78 29.40
N GLY A 187 5.06 4.87 30.08
CA GLY A 187 4.50 6.20 29.84
C GLY A 187 4.75 6.78 28.43
N ASP A 188 5.67 6.19 27.66
CA ASP A 188 5.95 6.52 26.25
C ASP A 188 5.16 5.67 25.24
N GLY A 189 4.27 4.78 25.72
CA GLY A 189 3.47 3.88 24.88
C GLY A 189 4.15 2.57 24.49
N SER A 190 5.42 2.35 24.88
CA SER A 190 6.12 1.07 24.65
C SER A 190 5.65 0.00 25.64
N LEU A 191 5.40 -1.22 25.17
CA LEU A 191 5.18 -2.35 26.08
C LEU A 191 6.53 -2.85 26.59
N VAL A 192 6.64 -3.08 27.89
CA VAL A 192 7.90 -3.53 28.49
C VAL A 192 7.67 -4.81 29.26
N LEU A 193 8.33 -5.87 28.80
CA LEU A 193 8.60 -7.01 29.67
C LEU A 193 9.48 -6.50 30.80
N THR A 194 9.04 -6.63 32.05
CA THR A 194 9.84 -6.23 33.23
C THR A 194 11.22 -6.92 33.28
N GLU A 195 11.42 -8.01 32.52
CA GLU A 195 12.73 -8.63 32.22
C GLU A 195 12.79 -9.19 30.79
N PRO A 196 13.97 -9.29 30.15
CA PRO A 196 14.10 -9.79 28.77
C PRO A 196 13.61 -11.23 28.59
N CYS A 197 12.80 -11.48 27.56
CA CYS A 197 12.53 -12.83 27.07
C CYS A 197 13.84 -13.47 26.58
N GLY A 198 14.21 -14.62 27.15
CA GLY A 198 15.48 -15.30 26.88
C GLY A 198 16.30 -15.58 28.14
N THR A 199 15.94 -14.99 29.29
CA THR A 199 16.52 -15.33 30.59
C THR A 199 15.62 -16.33 31.37
N PRO A 200 16.19 -17.20 32.22
CA PRO A 200 15.39 -18.12 33.06
C PRO A 200 14.41 -17.43 34.01
N ARG A 201 14.63 -16.16 34.34
CA ARG A 201 13.73 -15.36 35.20
C ARG A 201 12.65 -14.66 34.39
N GLY A 202 12.96 -14.10 33.22
CA GLY A 202 11.98 -13.61 32.25
C GLY A 202 10.98 -14.69 31.83
N TYR A 203 11.45 -15.93 31.61
CA TYR A 203 10.58 -17.07 31.29
C TYR A 203 9.63 -17.45 32.44
N ARG A 204 10.10 -17.44 33.69
CA ARG A 204 9.27 -17.71 34.88
C ARG A 204 8.19 -16.67 35.10
N LEU A 205 8.49 -15.39 34.87
CA LEU A 205 7.52 -14.30 34.96
C LEU A 205 6.46 -14.40 33.85
N LEU A 206 6.87 -14.72 32.61
CA LEU A 206 5.96 -15.00 31.50
C LEU A 206 5.00 -16.16 31.85
N CYS A 207 5.53 -17.29 32.33
CA CYS A 207 4.72 -18.43 32.73
C CYS A 207 3.77 -18.12 33.91
N ALA A 208 4.19 -17.31 34.88
CA ALA A 208 3.36 -16.90 36.00
C ALA A 208 2.19 -16.01 35.56
N ALA A 209 2.44 -15.05 34.66
CA ALA A 209 1.40 -14.19 34.08
C ALA A 209 0.39 -14.99 33.25
N VAL A 210 0.85 -15.94 32.43
CA VAL A 210 -0.03 -16.84 31.64
C VAL A 210 -0.88 -17.73 32.55
N ARG A 211 -0.32 -18.23 33.66
CA ARG A 211 -1.06 -19.08 34.62
C ARG A 211 -2.08 -18.32 35.46
N ALA A 212 -1.87 -17.03 35.71
CA ALA A 212 -2.73 -16.23 36.57
C ALA A 212 -4.14 -15.96 36.01
N HIS A 213 -4.38 -16.11 34.69
CA HIS A 213 -5.68 -15.75 34.07
C HIS A 213 -6.29 -16.80 33.13
N THR A 214 -6.05 -18.08 33.41
CA THR A 214 -6.86 -19.27 33.01
C THR A 214 -7.14 -19.51 31.51
N ARG A 215 -6.60 -20.66 31.05
CA ARG A 215 -6.68 -21.35 29.74
C ARG A 215 -5.76 -20.78 28.65
N TRP A 216 -4.66 -21.50 28.46
CA TRP A 216 -3.68 -21.30 27.39
C TRP A 216 -3.57 -22.60 26.58
N ALA A 217 -3.50 -22.49 25.25
CA ALA A 217 -3.17 -23.58 24.35
C ALA A 217 -2.25 -23.05 23.23
N GLY A 218 -1.05 -23.62 23.09
CA GLY A 218 -0.07 -23.22 22.09
C GLY A 218 1.21 -24.04 22.18
N ARG A 219 2.08 -23.98 21.16
CA ARG A 219 3.40 -24.63 21.17
C ARG A 219 4.47 -23.56 21.39
N PHE A 220 5.33 -23.76 22.38
CA PHE A 220 6.45 -22.86 22.68
C PHE A 220 7.74 -23.54 22.22
N GLU A 221 8.45 -22.97 21.25
CA GLU A 221 9.78 -23.44 20.85
C GLU A 221 10.84 -22.55 21.48
N ALA A 222 11.50 -23.05 22.53
CA ALA A 222 12.63 -22.39 23.15
C ALA A 222 13.94 -22.78 22.43
N PRO A 223 14.92 -21.87 22.29
CA PRO A 223 16.25 -22.24 21.79
C PRO A 223 16.93 -23.26 22.70
N ALA A 224 17.66 -24.21 22.11
CA ALA A 224 18.27 -25.36 22.78
C ALA A 224 19.22 -25.04 23.96
N PHE A 225 19.68 -23.78 24.09
CA PHE A 225 20.57 -23.33 25.16
C PHE A 225 19.91 -23.20 26.54
N CYS A 226 18.58 -23.30 26.66
CA CYS A 226 17.90 -23.05 27.94
C CYS A 226 17.82 -24.24 28.90
N GLY A 227 18.28 -25.45 28.53
CA GLY A 227 18.36 -26.60 29.46
C GLY A 227 17.04 -27.02 30.12
N LEU A 228 15.91 -26.45 29.73
CA LEU A 228 14.57 -26.85 30.14
C LEU A 228 14.02 -27.78 29.06
N PRO A 229 13.58 -28.99 29.40
CA PRO A 229 12.98 -29.89 28.42
C PRO A 229 11.77 -29.19 27.81
N GLY A 230 11.59 -29.37 26.49
CA GLY A 230 10.43 -28.85 25.76
C GLY A 230 9.16 -29.20 26.51
N LEU A 231 8.52 -28.19 27.10
CA LEU A 231 7.28 -28.37 27.84
C LEU A 231 6.15 -28.55 26.83
N ILE A 232 5.92 -29.79 26.43
CA ILE A 232 4.65 -30.21 25.84
C ILE A 232 3.67 -30.33 27.00
N GLY A 233 2.90 -29.28 27.24
CA GLY A 233 1.82 -29.30 28.21
C GLY A 233 0.52 -29.67 27.52
N THR A 234 0.02 -30.88 27.74
CA THR A 234 -1.37 -31.23 27.48
C THR A 234 -2.09 -31.48 28.80
N GLY A 235 -3.23 -30.81 28.98
CA GLY A 235 -4.33 -31.29 29.80
C GLY A 235 -4.95 -30.28 30.75
N PRO A 236 -6.10 -30.62 31.35
CA PRO A 236 -7.27 -31.28 30.75
C PRO A 236 -8.13 -30.29 29.94
#